data_AF-A0A8S1K931-F1
#
_entry.id   AF-A0A8S1K931-F1
#
_cell.length_a   1.000
_cell.length_b   1.000
_cell.length_c   1.000
_cell.angle_alpha   90.00
_cell.angle_beta   90.00
_cell.angle_gamma   90.00
#
_symmetry.space_group_name_H-M   'P 1'
#
loop_
_entity.id
_entity.type
_entity.pdbx_description
1 polymer ?
#
loop_
_entity_poly.entity_id
_entity_poly.type
_entity_poly.pdbx_seq_one_letter_code
_entity_poly.pdbx_strand_id
1 'polypeptide(L)'
;MIYEGITSIVHSEFYIKSGNGPSIQRNIFENVDYDDYEKQQIEEIKLKMKEKGLQIKLKRSIILKMLMAAQYNIEKAIINCQSHLNFLQEYSKQDYINDLRKGFLYVCGFDNQFRPVIVIKQYCDIKIIAYFLETVKRQLLIDYYVENWTVILDLDADLPVLELEDLLFLQLHFYGNLNKILIVNGPDDIDDIVKQFTEKIKDLQVKIKIITEYQQILQYIPKEQLEIKYGGDLNNIELFWPILKRETHTGTSKLLKKNSHLSINSMGSSINKKPSFMKITVLEENGNPLLNQQVEVFEDQIESQQGEQQQPNQFQQQQQQQQEEFEEKSKSYQSSTTKKQDQQFIQIDDDEDDLIEMESANMEKRKGKKQITKKYGEATKTTTYSQKQTILEGEKEMPSSISCCSRSCLIF
;
A
#
# COMPACT_ATOMS: atom_id res chain seq x y z
N MET A 1 18.71 9.48 11.67
CA MET A 1 17.76 10.47 12.21
C MET A 1 16.35 10.42 11.59
N ILE A 2 16.10 10.14 10.30
CA ILE A 2 14.69 9.98 9.83
C ILE A 2 14.03 8.73 10.41
N TYR A 3 14.75 7.61 10.43
CA TYR A 3 14.24 6.37 11.00
C TYR A 3 13.74 6.58 12.42
N GLU A 4 14.41 7.40 13.24
CA GLU A 4 13.98 7.71 14.61
C GLU A 4 12.60 8.39 14.68
N GLY A 5 12.25 9.23 13.69
CA GLY A 5 10.93 9.85 13.61
C GLY A 5 9.85 8.84 13.19
N ILE A 6 10.11 8.03 12.17
CA ILE A 6 9.13 7.05 11.66
C ILE A 6 8.90 5.95 12.69
N THR A 7 9.97 5.42 13.31
CA THR A 7 9.85 4.34 14.29
C THR A 7 9.26 4.83 15.63
N SER A 8 8.96 6.12 15.75
CA SER A 8 8.21 6.68 16.88
C SER A 8 6.71 6.74 16.64
N ILE A 9 6.24 6.41 15.43
CA ILE A 9 4.82 6.35 15.11
C ILE A 9 4.18 5.23 15.93
N VAL A 10 3.13 5.59 16.66
CA VAL A 10 2.25 4.65 17.35
C VAL A 10 0.87 4.82 16.74
N HIS A 11 0.36 3.75 16.14
CA HIS A 11 -0.97 3.74 15.53
C HIS A 11 -2.03 3.45 16.57
N SER A 12 -3.18 4.11 16.47
CA SER A 12 -4.35 3.75 17.27
C SER A 12 -4.89 2.39 16.84
N GLU A 13 -5.54 1.66 17.75
CA GLU A 13 -6.16 0.37 17.44
C GLU A 13 -7.15 0.49 16.28
N PHE A 14 -7.93 1.57 16.27
CA PHE A 14 -8.89 1.87 15.20
C PHE A 14 -8.21 2.12 13.84
N TYR A 15 -7.02 2.73 13.82
CA TYR A 15 -6.27 2.92 12.58
C TYR A 15 -5.70 1.60 12.08
N ILE A 16 -5.15 0.77 12.97
CA ILE A 16 -4.63 -0.56 12.62
C ILE A 16 -5.73 -1.38 11.96
N LYS A 17 -6.91 -1.39 12.59
CA LYS A 17 -8.05 -2.19 12.19
C LYS A 17 -9.37 -1.51 12.55
N SER A 18 -10.32 -1.55 11.63
CA SER A 18 -11.72 -1.19 11.87
C SER A 18 -12.66 -2.28 11.34
N GLY A 19 -13.89 -2.30 11.85
CA GLY A 19 -14.89 -3.33 11.49
C GLY A 19 -14.67 -4.68 12.18
N ASN A 20 -15.57 -5.63 11.91
CA ASN A 20 -15.61 -6.96 12.54
C ASN A 20 -15.91 -8.07 11.51
N GLY A 21 -15.36 -9.27 11.73
CA GLY A 21 -15.58 -10.45 10.88
C GLY A 21 -15.22 -10.24 9.41
N PRO A 22 -16.10 -10.55 8.46
CA PRO A 22 -15.80 -10.42 7.02
C PRO A 22 -15.71 -8.96 6.54
N SER A 23 -16.19 -8.00 7.33
CA SER A 23 -16.17 -6.57 7.02
C SER A 23 -15.00 -5.82 7.67
N ILE A 24 -13.97 -6.56 8.10
CA ILE A 24 -12.74 -5.97 8.64
C ILE A 24 -12.02 -5.17 7.54
N GLN A 25 -11.58 -3.98 7.89
CA GLN A 25 -10.59 -3.21 7.15
C GLN A 25 -9.31 -3.09 7.99
N ARG A 26 -8.15 -3.25 7.36
CA ARG A 26 -6.84 -3.10 8.01
C ARG A 26 -5.96 -2.15 7.22
N ASN A 27 -5.24 -1.30 7.94
CA ASN A 27 -4.17 -0.48 7.36
C ASN A 27 -2.79 -1.05 7.70
N ILE A 28 -2.65 -1.71 8.86
CA ILE A 28 -1.39 -2.29 9.33
C ILE A 28 -1.54 -3.81 9.47
N PHE A 29 -0.57 -4.55 8.96
CA PHE A 29 -0.57 -6.01 8.91
C PHE A 29 0.64 -6.62 9.62
N GLU A 30 1.77 -5.92 9.63
CA GLU A 30 3.01 -6.41 10.20
C GLU A 30 3.17 -5.97 11.66
N ASN A 31 3.75 -6.84 12.48
CA ASN A 31 4.01 -6.62 13.92
C ASN A 31 2.80 -6.14 14.74
N VAL A 32 1.60 -6.60 14.39
CA VAL A 32 0.36 -6.35 15.15
C VAL A 32 -0.30 -7.66 15.51
N ASP A 33 -1.02 -7.67 16.64
CA ASP A 33 -1.83 -8.82 17.01
C ASP A 33 -3.05 -8.95 16.08
N TYR A 34 -3.27 -10.18 15.62
CA TYR A 34 -4.49 -10.55 14.88
C TYR A 34 -5.57 -10.99 15.86
N ASP A 35 -6.83 -10.75 15.51
CA ASP A 35 -7.93 -11.25 16.32
C ASP A 35 -8.12 -12.76 16.14
N ASP A 36 -9.03 -13.34 16.92
CA ASP A 36 -9.28 -14.78 16.90
C ASP A 36 -9.85 -15.25 15.54
N TYR A 37 -10.65 -14.41 14.87
CA TYR A 37 -11.20 -14.71 13.56
C TYR A 37 -10.10 -14.81 12.50
N GLU A 38 -9.21 -13.83 12.45
CA GLU A 38 -8.09 -13.78 11.50
C GLU A 38 -7.10 -14.90 11.75
N LYS A 39 -6.78 -15.17 13.03
CA LYS A 39 -5.94 -16.31 13.42
C LYS A 39 -6.56 -17.61 12.92
N GLN A 40 -7.86 -17.81 13.14
CA GLN A 40 -8.57 -19.00 12.67
C GLN A 40 -8.50 -19.13 11.14
N GLN A 41 -8.79 -18.07 10.39
CA GLN A 41 -8.77 -18.10 8.92
C GLN A 41 -7.36 -18.38 8.36
N ILE A 42 -6.31 -17.80 8.97
CA ILE A 42 -4.91 -18.05 8.60
C ILE A 42 -4.53 -19.52 8.82
N GLU A 43 -4.94 -20.13 9.92
CA GLU A 43 -4.64 -21.53 10.19
C GLU A 43 -5.46 -22.47 9.29
N GLU A 44 -6.71 -22.13 9.00
CA GLU A 44 -7.56 -22.88 8.06
C GLU A 44 -6.96 -22.93 6.66
N ILE A 45 -6.54 -21.78 6.11
CA ILE A 45 -5.93 -21.76 4.76
C ILE A 45 -4.59 -22.51 4.73
N LYS A 46 -3.76 -22.42 5.77
CA LYS A 46 -2.51 -23.19 5.86
C LYS A 46 -2.78 -24.69 5.86
N LEU A 47 -3.77 -25.15 6.63
CA LEU A 47 -4.19 -26.55 6.64
C LEU A 47 -4.65 -26.99 5.24
N LYS A 48 -5.47 -26.16 4.57
CA LYS A 48 -6.00 -26.46 3.24
C LYS A 48 -4.90 -26.50 2.16
N MET A 49 -3.91 -25.60 2.24
CA MET A 49 -2.73 -25.64 1.37
C MET A 49 -1.96 -26.94 1.57
N LYS A 50 -1.76 -27.36 2.82
CA LYS A 50 -1.07 -28.61 3.15
C LYS A 50 -1.84 -29.85 2.64
N GLU A 51 -3.16 -29.89 2.79
CA GLU A 51 -4.01 -30.95 2.22
C GLU A 51 -3.85 -31.07 0.71
N LYS A 52 -3.69 -29.95 0.01
CA LYS A 52 -3.44 -29.90 -1.44
C LYS A 52 -1.98 -30.19 -1.83
N GLY A 53 -1.10 -30.46 -0.86
CA GLY A 53 0.32 -30.66 -1.09
C GLY A 53 1.07 -29.39 -1.51
N LEU A 54 0.49 -28.21 -1.26
CA LEU A 54 1.14 -26.93 -1.53
C LEU A 54 2.02 -26.55 -0.34
N GLN A 55 3.30 -26.31 -0.60
CA GLN A 55 4.24 -25.78 0.39
C GLN A 55 4.48 -24.30 0.07
N ILE A 56 3.53 -23.46 0.47
CA ILE A 56 3.59 -22.01 0.29
C ILE A 56 4.20 -21.42 1.55
N LYS A 57 5.40 -20.86 1.42
CA LYS A 57 6.09 -20.15 2.50
C LYS A 57 5.85 -18.65 2.32
N LEU A 58 4.82 -18.16 2.99
CA LEU A 58 4.43 -16.74 3.00
C LEU A 58 4.26 -16.28 4.45
N LYS A 59 4.65 -15.02 4.71
CA LYS A 59 4.36 -14.37 5.99
C LYS A 59 2.87 -14.37 6.29
N ARG A 60 2.51 -14.38 7.57
CA ARG A 60 1.10 -14.36 8.01
C ARG A 60 0.36 -13.12 7.52
N SER A 61 1.04 -11.98 7.47
CA SER A 61 0.54 -10.71 6.93
C SER A 61 0.12 -10.83 5.46
N ILE A 62 0.93 -11.49 4.63
CA ILE A 62 0.65 -11.74 3.22
C ILE A 62 -0.52 -12.71 3.08
N ILE A 63 -0.54 -13.79 3.86
CA ILE A 63 -1.68 -14.73 3.87
C ILE A 63 -2.98 -14.00 4.21
N LEU A 64 -2.96 -13.13 5.23
CA LEU A 64 -4.11 -12.33 5.61
C LEU A 64 -4.54 -11.36 4.50
N LYS A 65 -3.60 -10.68 3.84
CA LYS A 65 -3.90 -9.83 2.67
C LYS A 65 -4.58 -10.62 1.55
N MET A 66 -4.12 -11.84 1.27
CA MET A 66 -4.73 -12.72 0.24
C MET A 66 -6.13 -13.21 0.65
N LEU A 67 -6.33 -13.52 1.93
CA LEU A 67 -7.64 -13.86 2.49
C LEU A 67 -8.60 -12.68 2.35
N MET A 68 -8.20 -11.48 2.76
CA MET A 68 -9.05 -10.29 2.67
C MET A 68 -9.38 -9.93 1.21
N ALA A 69 -8.40 -10.00 0.30
CA ALA A 69 -8.62 -9.83 -1.14
C ALA A 69 -9.61 -10.87 -1.72
N ALA A 70 -9.65 -12.06 -1.13
CA ALA A 70 -10.58 -13.14 -1.48
C ALA A 70 -11.90 -13.09 -0.69
N GLN A 71 -12.16 -12.06 0.12
CA GLN A 71 -13.31 -11.98 1.02
C GLN A 71 -13.42 -13.22 1.93
N TYR A 72 -12.27 -13.71 2.41
CA TYR A 72 -12.11 -14.90 3.24
C TYR A 72 -12.56 -16.22 2.59
N ASN A 73 -12.80 -16.26 1.27
CA ASN A 73 -12.96 -17.51 0.54
C ASN A 73 -11.61 -18.24 0.46
N ILE A 74 -11.48 -19.36 1.18
CA ILE A 74 -10.23 -20.12 1.32
C ILE A 74 -9.69 -20.60 -0.03
N GLU A 75 -10.56 -21.14 -0.89
CA GLU A 75 -10.16 -21.68 -2.19
C GLU A 75 -9.61 -20.59 -3.11
N LYS A 76 -10.30 -19.45 -3.17
CA LYS A 76 -9.86 -18.26 -3.91
C LYS A 76 -8.58 -17.67 -3.31
N ALA A 77 -8.45 -17.63 -1.99
CA ALA A 77 -7.26 -17.14 -1.31
C ALA A 77 -6.02 -18.00 -1.62
N ILE A 78 -6.17 -19.31 -1.78
CA ILE A 78 -5.07 -20.20 -2.21
C ILE A 78 -4.61 -19.84 -3.63
N ILE A 79 -5.56 -19.63 -4.55
CA ILE A 79 -5.26 -19.19 -5.93
C ILE A 79 -4.54 -17.83 -5.91
N ASN A 80 -5.02 -16.90 -5.09
CA ASN A 80 -4.41 -15.59 -4.88
C ASN A 80 -2.96 -15.71 -4.38
N CYS A 81 -2.70 -16.59 -3.40
CA CYS A 81 -1.35 -16.83 -2.89
C CYS A 81 -0.40 -17.36 -3.97
N GLN A 82 -0.85 -18.32 -4.77
CA GLN A 82 -0.07 -18.86 -5.89
C GLN A 82 0.21 -17.78 -6.95
N SER A 83 -0.81 -17.01 -7.31
CA SER A 83 -0.68 -15.89 -8.23
C SER A 83 0.34 -14.86 -7.73
N HIS A 84 0.27 -14.50 -6.44
CA HIS A 84 1.21 -13.56 -5.82
C HIS A 84 2.64 -14.08 -5.82
N LEU A 85 2.86 -15.36 -5.51
CA LEU A 85 4.20 -15.97 -5.59
C LEU A 85 4.78 -15.92 -7.00
N ASN A 86 3.95 -16.26 -8.01
CA ASN A 86 4.37 -16.18 -9.41
C ASN A 86 4.72 -14.75 -9.81
N PHE A 87 3.92 -13.77 -9.38
CA PHE A 87 4.21 -12.35 -9.57
C PHE A 87 5.59 -11.96 -8.98
N LEU A 88 5.90 -12.37 -7.75
CA LEU A 88 7.19 -12.06 -7.12
C LEU A 88 8.38 -12.69 -7.86
N GLN A 89 8.20 -13.88 -8.42
CA GLN A 89 9.21 -14.51 -9.27
C GLN A 89 9.44 -13.72 -10.56
N GLU A 90 8.37 -13.27 -11.21
CA GLU A 90 8.47 -12.48 -12.45
C GLU A 90 9.04 -11.08 -12.20
N TYR A 91 8.67 -10.43 -11.10
CA TYR A 91 9.25 -9.15 -10.67
C TYR A 91 10.79 -9.19 -10.66
N SER A 92 11.37 -10.28 -10.14
CA SER A 92 12.83 -10.43 -10.03
C SER A 92 13.57 -10.52 -11.38
N LYS A 93 12.85 -10.82 -12.47
CA LYS A 93 13.41 -10.98 -13.82
C LYS A 93 13.25 -9.74 -14.70
N GLN A 94 12.44 -8.79 -14.27
CA GLN A 94 12.03 -7.64 -15.08
C GLN A 94 13.00 -6.46 -14.89
N ASP A 95 13.21 -5.72 -15.98
CA ASP A 95 13.93 -4.45 -15.98
C ASP A 95 13.14 -3.44 -16.82
N TYR A 96 12.50 -2.50 -16.13
CA TYR A 96 11.71 -1.42 -16.74
C TYR A 96 12.35 -0.04 -16.52
N ILE A 97 13.66 0.02 -16.23
CA ILE A 97 14.34 1.29 -15.89
C ILE A 97 14.10 2.38 -16.94
N ASN A 98 14.15 2.03 -18.23
CA ASN A 98 13.96 2.99 -19.31
C ASN A 98 12.53 3.53 -19.38
N ASP A 99 11.53 2.71 -19.07
CA ASP A 99 10.14 3.14 -19.04
C ASP A 99 9.85 4.01 -17.81
N LEU A 100 10.41 3.64 -16.66
CA LEU A 100 10.27 4.40 -15.41
C LEU A 100 10.90 5.79 -15.50
N ARG A 101 12.01 5.93 -16.24
CA ARG A 101 12.64 7.23 -16.53
C ARG A 101 11.77 8.17 -17.35
N LYS A 102 10.71 7.70 -18.03
CA LYS A 102 9.80 8.55 -18.80
C LYS A 102 8.87 9.39 -17.91
N GLY A 103 8.70 9.02 -16.64
CA GLY A 103 7.90 9.80 -15.68
C GLY A 103 6.39 9.65 -15.82
N PHE A 104 5.92 8.51 -16.37
CA PHE A 104 4.49 8.16 -16.35
C PHE A 104 3.95 8.00 -14.93
N LEU A 105 4.79 7.46 -14.05
CA LEU A 105 4.57 7.36 -12.61
C LEU A 105 5.89 7.53 -11.85
N TYR A 106 5.81 8.15 -10.67
CA TYR A 106 6.98 8.40 -9.82
C TYR A 106 6.57 8.72 -8.38
N VAL A 107 7.53 8.69 -7.45
CA VAL A 107 7.32 9.13 -6.06
C VAL A 107 7.64 10.61 -5.97
N CYS A 108 6.69 11.45 -5.53
CA CYS A 108 6.91 12.89 -5.40
C CYS A 108 7.39 13.32 -4.01
N GLY A 109 6.96 12.63 -2.97
CA GLY A 109 7.24 13.01 -1.58
C GLY A 109 6.57 12.07 -0.60
N PHE A 110 6.27 12.57 0.60
CA PHE A 110 5.59 11.82 1.65
C PHE A 110 4.42 12.63 2.22
N ASP A 111 3.35 11.94 2.59
CA ASP A 111 2.17 12.56 3.18
C ASP A 111 2.33 12.81 4.69
N ASN A 112 1.29 13.36 5.33
CA ASN A 112 1.30 13.69 6.77
C ASN A 112 1.55 12.49 7.70
N GLN A 113 1.33 11.26 7.22
CA GLN A 113 1.62 10.02 7.95
C GLN A 113 2.85 9.29 7.38
N PHE A 114 3.72 10.02 6.68
CA PHE A 114 4.97 9.52 6.12
C PHE A 114 4.79 8.44 5.06
N ARG A 115 3.60 8.29 4.47
CA ARG A 115 3.37 7.35 3.37
C ARG A 115 3.92 7.94 2.08
N PRO A 116 4.59 7.16 1.23
CA PRO A 116 5.05 7.67 -0.05
C PRO A 116 3.86 8.15 -0.88
N VAL A 117 4.03 9.32 -1.49
CA VAL A 117 3.07 9.90 -2.42
C VAL A 117 3.53 9.55 -3.83
N ILE A 118 2.72 8.76 -4.52
CA ILE A 118 2.96 8.32 -5.89
C ILE A 118 2.12 9.19 -6.81
N VAL A 119 2.74 9.80 -7.81
CA VAL A 119 2.02 10.49 -8.88
C VAL A 119 1.91 9.54 -10.06
N ILE A 120 0.70 9.41 -10.63
CA ILE A 120 0.44 8.75 -11.90
C ILE A 120 -0.09 9.81 -12.87
N LYS A 121 0.72 10.13 -13.89
CA LYS A 121 0.41 11.14 -14.91
C LYS A 121 -0.14 10.55 -16.19
N GLN A 122 0.21 9.30 -16.47
CA GLN A 122 -0.18 8.62 -17.69
C GLN A 122 -0.24 7.13 -17.43
N TYR A 123 -1.19 6.45 -18.06
CA TYR A 123 -1.23 4.99 -18.02
C TYR A 123 -0.04 4.41 -18.77
N CYS A 124 0.55 3.36 -18.21
CA CYS A 124 1.55 2.52 -18.85
C CYS A 124 1.23 1.05 -18.58
N ASP A 125 1.91 0.14 -19.28
CA ASP A 125 1.72 -1.31 -19.12
C ASP A 125 1.67 -1.70 -17.63
N ILE A 126 0.66 -2.47 -17.26
CA ILE A 126 0.41 -2.92 -15.89
C ILE A 126 1.62 -3.58 -15.23
N LYS A 127 2.48 -4.24 -15.99
CA LYS A 127 3.72 -4.84 -15.48
C LYS A 127 4.72 -3.77 -15.02
N ILE A 128 4.79 -2.64 -15.70
CA ILE A 128 5.62 -1.50 -15.31
C ILE A 128 5.08 -0.89 -14.01
N ILE A 129 3.76 -0.71 -13.92
CA ILE A 129 3.10 -0.20 -12.70
C ILE A 129 3.37 -1.15 -11.52
N ALA A 130 3.14 -2.45 -11.71
CA ALA A 130 3.34 -3.45 -10.67
C ALA A 130 4.81 -3.54 -10.24
N TYR A 131 5.75 -3.50 -11.18
CA TYR A 131 7.18 -3.45 -10.86
C TYR A 131 7.55 -2.20 -10.04
N PHE A 132 7.02 -1.04 -10.42
CA PHE A 132 7.23 0.20 -9.69
C PHE A 132 6.67 0.11 -8.26
N LEU A 133 5.43 -0.35 -8.10
CA LEU A 133 4.77 -0.45 -6.78
C LEU A 133 5.47 -1.45 -5.87
N GLU A 134 5.91 -2.60 -6.39
CA GLU A 134 6.69 -3.56 -5.63
C GLU A 134 8.05 -2.97 -5.22
N THR A 135 8.66 -2.15 -6.05
CA THR A 135 9.89 -1.43 -5.70
C THR A 135 9.63 -0.38 -4.62
N VAL A 136 8.55 0.39 -4.71
CA VAL A 136 8.12 1.33 -3.64
C VAL A 136 7.89 0.58 -2.33
N LYS A 137 7.19 -0.54 -2.36
CA LYS A 137 6.94 -1.40 -1.20
C LYS A 137 8.24 -1.82 -0.53
N ARG A 138 9.20 -2.33 -1.30
CA ARG A 138 10.49 -2.81 -0.76
C ARG A 138 11.41 -1.70 -0.26
N GLN A 139 11.34 -0.51 -0.84
CA GLN A 139 12.30 0.57 -0.54
C GLN A 139 11.79 1.62 0.44
N LEU A 140 10.48 1.89 0.44
CA LEU A 140 9.90 3.05 1.13
C LEU A 140 8.88 2.68 2.20
N LEU A 141 8.26 1.50 2.13
CA LEU A 141 7.38 1.01 3.18
C LEU A 141 8.20 0.35 4.29
N ILE A 142 7.70 0.50 5.51
CA ILE A 142 8.33 -0.01 6.73
C ILE A 142 7.24 -0.71 7.52
N ASP A 143 7.39 -2.02 7.69
CA ASP A 143 6.52 -2.88 8.48
C ASP A 143 6.10 -2.21 9.79
N TYR A 144 4.82 -2.33 10.15
CA TYR A 144 4.15 -1.66 11.25
C TYR A 144 3.98 -0.13 11.11
N TYR A 145 5.03 0.59 10.73
CA TYR A 145 5.01 2.06 10.79
C TYR A 145 4.34 2.69 9.57
N VAL A 146 4.67 2.22 8.37
CA VAL A 146 4.20 2.77 7.09
C VAL A 146 4.01 1.63 6.09
N GLU A 147 2.79 1.12 5.98
CA GLU A 147 2.45 0.02 5.06
C GLU A 147 1.62 0.45 3.85
N ASN A 148 1.25 1.72 3.77
CA ASN A 148 0.37 2.21 2.72
C ASN A 148 1.03 3.35 1.93
N TRP A 149 0.48 3.67 0.77
CA TRP A 149 0.84 4.82 -0.06
C TRP A 149 -0.39 5.65 -0.41
N THR A 150 -0.12 6.91 -0.72
CA THR A 150 -1.12 7.84 -1.26
C THR A 150 -0.82 8.05 -2.74
N VAL A 151 -1.84 8.02 -3.59
CA VAL A 151 -1.71 8.23 -5.04
C VAL A 151 -2.29 9.59 -5.40
N ILE A 152 -1.57 10.39 -6.19
CA ILE A 152 -2.11 11.51 -6.95
C ILE A 152 -2.32 10.99 -8.37
N LEU A 153 -3.58 10.98 -8.82
CA LEU A 153 -3.93 10.63 -10.19
C LEU A 153 -4.14 11.94 -10.95
N ASP A 154 -3.17 12.27 -11.80
CA ASP A 154 -3.15 13.51 -12.57
C ASP A 154 -3.73 13.27 -13.96
N LEU A 155 -4.89 13.86 -14.24
CA LEU A 155 -5.66 13.67 -15.47
C LEU A 155 -5.41 14.76 -16.53
N ASP A 156 -4.39 15.62 -16.33
CA ASP A 156 -4.04 16.71 -17.27
C ASP A 156 -3.50 16.19 -18.61
N ALA A 157 -2.78 15.07 -18.58
CA ALA A 157 -2.40 14.31 -19.76
C ALA A 157 -3.35 13.12 -19.90
N ASP A 158 -3.83 12.84 -21.12
CA ASP A 158 -4.73 11.74 -21.51
C ASP A 158 -5.19 10.84 -20.36
N LEU A 159 -6.49 10.83 -20.06
CA LEU A 159 -7.12 10.01 -19.02
C LEU A 159 -6.41 8.63 -18.93
N PRO A 160 -5.67 8.35 -17.84
CA PRO A 160 -5.09 7.04 -17.63
C PRO A 160 -6.22 6.03 -17.48
N VAL A 161 -6.64 5.42 -18.58
CA VAL A 161 -7.67 4.38 -18.59
C VAL A 161 -7.03 3.12 -18.05
N LEU A 162 -7.09 2.93 -16.72
CA LEU A 162 -6.84 1.65 -16.10
C LEU A 162 -8.01 0.73 -16.42
N GLU A 163 -7.76 -0.38 -17.10
CA GLU A 163 -8.77 -1.39 -17.33
C GLU A 163 -9.17 -2.03 -15.99
N LEU A 164 -10.42 -2.51 -15.90
CA LEU A 164 -10.91 -3.17 -14.67
C LEU A 164 -10.04 -4.38 -14.32
N GLU A 165 -9.56 -5.13 -15.32
CA GLU A 165 -8.68 -6.29 -15.12
C GLU A 165 -7.34 -5.89 -14.48
N ASP A 166 -6.75 -4.79 -14.92
CA ASP A 166 -5.50 -4.25 -14.37
C ASP A 166 -5.67 -3.82 -12.91
N LEU A 167 -6.79 -3.17 -12.61
CA LEU A 167 -7.07 -2.77 -11.24
C LEU A 167 -7.30 -3.98 -10.32
N LEU A 168 -8.02 -5.00 -10.78
CA LEU A 168 -8.19 -6.25 -10.04
C LEU A 168 -6.83 -6.93 -9.81
N PHE A 169 -5.94 -6.90 -10.81
CA PHE A 169 -4.56 -7.35 -10.68
C PHE A 169 -3.80 -6.56 -9.60
N LEU A 170 -3.86 -5.21 -9.62
CA LEU A 170 -3.22 -4.38 -8.59
C LEU A 170 -3.82 -4.65 -7.19
N GLN A 171 -5.13 -4.77 -7.09
CA GLN A 171 -5.83 -5.03 -5.83
C GLN A 171 -5.43 -6.38 -5.24
N LEU A 172 -5.20 -7.39 -6.09
CA LEU A 172 -4.71 -8.69 -5.65
C LEU A 172 -3.29 -8.60 -5.08
N HIS A 173 -2.34 -8.02 -5.84
CA HIS A 173 -0.93 -8.07 -5.49
C HIS A 173 -0.50 -7.03 -4.44
N PHE A 174 -1.25 -5.93 -4.33
CA PHE A 174 -0.98 -4.81 -3.42
C PHE A 174 -2.16 -4.53 -2.48
N TYR A 175 -2.92 -5.59 -2.13
CA TYR A 175 -4.06 -5.47 -1.22
C TYR A 175 -3.64 -4.79 0.09
N GLY A 176 -4.44 -3.82 0.51
CA GLY A 176 -4.19 -3.06 1.74
C GLY A 176 -3.09 -2.01 1.63
N ASN A 177 -2.32 -1.91 0.55
CA ASN A 177 -1.29 -0.88 0.43
C ASN A 177 -1.84 0.49 -0.03
N LEU A 178 -3.02 0.56 -0.63
CA LEU A 178 -3.62 1.84 -1.02
C LEU A 178 -4.30 2.53 0.18
N ASN A 179 -3.83 3.72 0.56
CA ASN A 179 -4.50 4.58 1.53
C ASN A 179 -5.56 5.48 0.87
N LYS A 180 -5.13 6.32 -0.09
CA LYS A 180 -5.98 7.35 -0.70
C LYS A 180 -5.56 7.61 -2.15
N ILE A 181 -6.53 7.91 -3.01
CA ILE A 181 -6.35 8.40 -4.37
C ILE A 181 -6.86 9.84 -4.40
N LEU A 182 -5.98 10.78 -4.76
CA LEU A 182 -6.29 12.20 -4.95
C LEU A 182 -6.33 12.46 -6.45
N ILE A 183 -7.53 12.64 -7.00
CA ILE A 183 -7.71 12.89 -8.43
C ILE A 183 -7.62 14.40 -8.67
N VAL A 184 -6.69 14.82 -9.51
CA VAL A 184 -6.47 16.24 -9.87
C VAL A 184 -6.65 16.41 -11.38
N ASN A 185 -6.95 17.63 -11.80
CA ASN A 185 -7.06 18.00 -13.22
C ASN A 185 -8.07 17.14 -14.00
N GLY A 186 -9.10 16.62 -13.33
CA GLY A 186 -10.14 15.80 -13.95
C GLY A 186 -11.09 16.62 -14.82
N PRO A 187 -11.77 15.98 -15.80
CA PRO A 187 -12.83 16.61 -16.56
C PRO A 187 -14.04 16.93 -15.67
N ASP A 188 -14.94 17.80 -16.14
CA ASP A 188 -16.12 18.24 -15.37
C ASP A 188 -17.05 17.09 -14.94
N ASP A 189 -17.02 15.97 -15.66
CA ASP A 189 -17.82 14.76 -15.41
C ASP A 189 -17.09 13.68 -14.59
N ILE A 190 -15.94 14.01 -13.99
CA ILE A 190 -15.13 13.05 -13.24
C ILE A 190 -15.87 12.39 -12.07
N ASP A 191 -16.80 13.11 -11.42
CA ASP A 191 -17.63 12.56 -10.34
C ASP A 191 -18.48 11.38 -10.82
N ASP A 192 -19.07 11.48 -12.02
CA ASP A 192 -19.90 10.43 -12.61
C ASP A 192 -19.06 9.21 -13.02
N ILE A 193 -17.85 9.43 -13.55
CA ILE A 193 -16.90 8.37 -13.90
C ILE A 193 -16.46 7.62 -12.64
N VAL A 194 -16.05 8.35 -11.60
CA VAL A 194 -15.63 7.76 -10.32
C VAL A 194 -16.77 6.98 -9.67
N LYS A 195 -18.01 7.47 -9.75
CA LYS A 195 -19.17 6.76 -9.22
C LYS A 195 -19.40 5.41 -9.90
N GLN A 196 -19.41 5.37 -11.23
CA GLN A 196 -19.58 4.11 -12.00
C GLN A 196 -18.50 3.08 -11.65
N PHE A 197 -17.28 3.55 -11.43
CA PHE A 197 -16.15 2.70 -11.07
C PHE A 197 -16.25 2.19 -9.62
N THR A 198 -16.57 3.06 -8.67
CA THR A 198 -16.68 2.71 -7.25
C THR A 198 -17.90 1.84 -6.93
N GLU A 199 -18.95 1.87 -7.77
CA GLU A 199 -20.06 0.91 -7.68
C GLU A 199 -19.61 -0.54 -7.90
N LYS A 200 -18.57 -0.76 -8.72
CA LYS A 200 -17.97 -2.09 -8.94
C LYS A 200 -17.03 -2.50 -7.81
N ILE A 201 -16.34 -1.53 -7.20
CA ILE A 201 -15.35 -1.77 -6.13
C ILE A 201 -15.60 -0.78 -4.99
N LYS A 202 -16.56 -1.16 -4.13
CA LYS A 202 -17.06 -0.32 -3.04
C LYS A 202 -15.96 0.15 -2.09
N ASP A 203 -14.92 -0.67 -1.87
CA ASP A 203 -13.79 -0.33 -0.99
C ASP A 203 -13.00 0.90 -1.46
N LEU A 204 -13.06 1.25 -2.75
CA LEU A 204 -12.37 2.42 -3.30
C LEU A 204 -13.15 3.72 -3.06
N GLN A 205 -14.47 3.65 -2.84
CA GLN A 205 -15.32 4.84 -2.70
C GLN A 205 -14.83 5.77 -1.58
N VAL A 206 -14.44 5.20 -0.45
CA VAL A 206 -13.94 5.96 0.72
C VAL A 206 -12.49 6.42 0.56
N LYS A 207 -11.77 5.87 -0.41
CA LYS A 207 -10.34 6.16 -0.66
C LYS A 207 -10.14 7.17 -1.77
N ILE A 208 -11.13 7.40 -2.64
CA ILE A 208 -11.01 8.38 -3.72
C ILE A 208 -11.47 9.76 -3.25
N LYS A 209 -10.67 10.78 -3.55
CA LYS A 209 -11.02 12.18 -3.34
C LYS A 209 -10.71 12.96 -4.62
N ILE A 210 -11.75 13.56 -5.20
CA ILE A 210 -11.60 14.52 -6.29
C ILE A 210 -11.19 15.88 -5.69
N ILE A 211 -10.15 16.47 -6.28
CA ILE A 211 -9.54 17.71 -5.85
C ILE A 211 -9.89 18.79 -6.88
N THR A 212 -10.74 19.73 -6.48
CA THR A 212 -11.11 20.88 -7.31
C THR A 212 -10.19 22.08 -7.11
N GLU A 213 -9.59 22.18 -5.92
CA GLU A 213 -8.66 23.25 -5.54
C GLU A 213 -7.40 22.63 -4.94
N TYR A 214 -6.22 22.99 -5.42
CA TYR A 214 -4.95 22.40 -4.95
C TYR A 214 -4.70 22.58 -3.44
N GLN A 215 -5.28 23.61 -2.82
CA GLN A 215 -5.23 23.80 -1.36
C GLN A 215 -5.80 22.60 -0.59
N GLN A 216 -6.73 21.85 -1.18
CA GLN A 216 -7.30 20.65 -0.56
C GLN A 216 -6.27 19.52 -0.43
N ILE A 217 -5.26 19.46 -1.31
CA ILE A 217 -4.18 18.46 -1.23
C ILE A 217 -3.35 18.67 0.05
N LEU A 218 -3.20 19.91 0.49
CA LEU A 218 -2.42 20.28 1.66
C LEU A 218 -2.99 19.73 2.98
N GLN A 219 -4.24 19.26 2.99
CA GLN A 219 -4.83 18.52 4.11
C GLN A 219 -4.19 17.13 4.28
N TYR A 220 -3.62 16.59 3.21
CA TYR A 220 -3.05 15.24 3.17
C TYR A 220 -1.53 15.26 3.10
N ILE A 221 -0.96 16.19 2.34
CA ILE A 221 0.47 16.23 2.02
C ILE A 221 1.07 17.56 2.49
N PRO A 222 2.14 17.54 3.30
CA PRO A 222 2.85 18.76 3.68
C PRO A 222 3.28 19.56 2.46
N LYS A 223 3.21 20.89 2.54
CA LYS A 223 3.49 21.78 1.42
C LYS A 223 4.91 21.60 0.89
N GLU A 224 5.88 21.42 1.78
CA GLU A 224 7.28 21.17 1.45
C GLU A 224 7.57 19.79 0.83
N GLN A 225 6.60 18.87 0.84
CA GLN A 225 6.69 17.54 0.23
C GLN A 225 5.88 17.43 -1.07
N LEU A 226 5.22 18.52 -1.49
CA LEU A 226 4.35 18.56 -2.66
C LEU A 226 4.96 19.45 -3.74
N GLU A 227 4.91 19.01 -5.00
CA GLU A 227 5.44 19.78 -6.13
C GLU A 227 4.69 21.12 -6.33
N ILE A 228 5.40 22.14 -6.80
CA ILE A 228 4.84 23.48 -7.08
C ILE A 228 3.63 23.40 -8.01
N LYS A 229 3.65 22.53 -9.02
CA LYS A 229 2.52 22.37 -9.96
C LYS A 229 1.23 21.86 -9.29
N TYR A 230 1.33 21.23 -8.11
CA TYR A 230 0.20 20.80 -7.30
C TYR A 230 -0.05 21.74 -6.09
N GLY A 231 0.51 22.95 -6.12
CA GLY A 231 0.33 23.96 -5.06
C GLY A 231 1.27 23.85 -3.86
N GLY A 232 2.32 23.02 -3.96
CA GLY A 232 3.34 22.87 -2.92
C GLY A 232 4.54 23.81 -3.05
N ASP A 233 5.60 23.51 -2.30
CA ASP A 233 6.88 24.24 -2.28
C ASP A 233 8.06 23.42 -2.86
N LEU A 234 7.86 22.13 -3.16
CA LEU A 234 8.89 21.27 -3.75
C LEU A 234 9.04 21.59 -5.24
N ASN A 235 10.28 21.70 -5.73
CA ASN A 235 10.51 21.84 -7.16
C ASN A 235 9.93 20.65 -7.93
N ASN A 236 9.37 20.90 -9.12
CA ASN A 236 8.85 19.83 -9.96
C ASN A 236 9.95 18.81 -10.26
N ILE A 237 9.62 17.53 -10.12
CA ILE A 237 10.58 16.44 -10.30
C ILE A 237 10.82 16.24 -11.80
N GLU A 238 12.09 16.25 -12.18
CA GLU A 238 12.54 15.98 -13.55
C GLU A 238 13.27 14.63 -13.68
N LEU A 239 13.78 14.10 -12.56
CA LEU A 239 14.44 12.79 -12.49
C LEU A 239 13.52 11.79 -11.80
N PHE A 240 12.80 11.01 -12.62
CA PHE A 240 11.76 10.09 -12.14
C PHE A 240 12.30 8.73 -11.63
N TRP A 241 13.54 8.38 -11.97
CA TRP A 241 14.17 7.12 -11.57
C TRP A 241 15.71 7.24 -11.44
N PRO A 242 16.36 6.62 -10.44
CA PRO A 242 15.80 5.74 -9.41
C PRO A 242 14.94 6.47 -8.38
N ILE A 243 14.10 5.72 -7.66
CA ILE A 243 13.36 6.25 -6.51
C ILE A 243 14.38 6.85 -5.53
N LEU A 244 14.26 8.16 -5.29
CA LEU A 244 15.08 8.82 -4.30
C LEU A 244 14.67 8.29 -2.94
N LYS A 245 15.62 7.66 -2.25
CA LYS A 245 15.42 7.27 -0.85
C LYS A 245 15.13 8.53 -0.06
N ARG A 246 14.25 8.41 0.94
CA ARG A 246 13.83 9.52 1.80
C ARG A 246 15.05 10.30 2.29
N GLU A 247 15.27 11.49 1.71
CA GLU A 247 16.39 12.33 2.10
C GLU A 247 16.13 12.85 3.51
N THR A 248 17.17 12.81 4.35
CA THR A 248 17.11 13.38 5.69
C THR A 248 16.88 14.88 5.57
N HIS A 249 15.62 15.31 5.57
CA HIS A 249 15.25 16.70 5.79
C HIS A 249 15.57 17.08 7.24
N THR A 250 16.85 17.10 7.60
CA THR A 250 17.36 17.76 8.80
C THR A 250 17.39 19.29 8.63
N GLY A 251 16.83 19.83 7.54
CA GLY A 251 16.97 21.21 7.12
C GLY A 251 15.99 22.22 7.71
N THR A 252 14.77 21.83 8.10
CA THR A 252 13.71 22.79 8.49
C THR A 252 13.42 22.90 9.98
N SER A 253 14.01 22.04 10.83
CA SER A 253 13.93 22.16 12.30
C SER A 253 14.50 23.49 12.85
N LYS A 254 15.31 24.23 12.07
CA LYS A 254 15.85 25.53 12.50
C LYS A 254 14.88 26.71 12.35
N LEU A 255 13.76 26.59 11.63
CA LEU A 255 12.84 27.71 11.40
C LEU A 255 11.63 27.78 12.35
N LEU A 256 11.31 26.69 13.06
CA LEU A 256 10.22 26.68 14.06
C LEU A 256 10.66 27.06 15.49
N LYS A 257 11.94 27.37 15.72
CA LYS A 257 12.46 27.79 17.05
C LYS A 257 12.67 29.30 17.24
N LYS A 258 12.30 30.15 16.27
CA LYS A 258 12.60 31.60 16.34
C LYS A 258 11.45 32.56 16.68
N ASN A 259 10.22 32.09 16.89
CA ASN A 259 9.08 32.97 17.23
C ASN A 259 8.43 32.67 18.60
N SER A 260 9.22 32.29 19.61
CA SER A 260 8.77 32.21 21.01
C SER A 260 9.59 33.09 21.96
N HIS A 261 9.93 34.31 21.50
CA HIS A 261 10.44 35.37 22.37
C HIS A 261 9.43 36.53 22.42
N LEU A 262 8.19 36.23 22.80
CA LEU A 262 7.30 37.24 23.38
C LEU A 262 7.66 37.37 24.87
N SER A 263 8.26 38.50 25.18
CA SER A 263 8.54 39.00 26.52
C SER A 263 7.27 39.02 27.37
N ILE A 264 7.16 38.08 28.31
CA ILE A 264 6.23 38.17 29.43
C ILE A 264 6.91 39.03 30.48
N ASN A 265 6.41 40.26 30.64
CA ASN A 265 6.73 41.12 31.76
C ASN A 265 6.35 40.41 33.06
N SER A 266 7.28 40.44 34.00
CA SER A 266 7.16 39.88 35.34
C SER A 266 6.20 40.71 36.20
N MET A 267 5.19 40.07 36.77
CA MET A 267 4.74 40.38 38.12
C MET A 267 4.28 39.09 38.79
N GLY A 268 4.74 38.90 40.02
CA GLY A 268 4.87 37.60 40.64
C GLY A 268 3.62 37.07 41.32
N SER A 269 3.62 35.76 41.51
CA SER A 269 3.11 35.11 42.71
C SER A 269 3.51 33.63 42.66
N SER A 270 4.20 33.19 43.71
CA SER A 270 4.54 31.82 44.04
C SER A 270 3.31 30.91 44.01
N ILE A 271 3.45 29.67 43.50
CA ILE A 271 2.82 28.43 44.02
C ILE A 271 3.38 27.21 43.24
N ASN A 272 3.74 26.19 44.02
CA ASN A 272 4.15 24.80 43.73
C ASN A 272 3.93 24.24 42.32
N LYS A 273 5.00 23.76 41.67
CA LYS A 273 4.94 22.91 40.48
C LYS A 273 5.30 21.46 40.80
N LYS A 274 4.29 20.59 40.69
CA LYS A 274 4.43 19.14 40.47
C LYS A 274 5.14 18.89 39.11
N PRO A 275 5.82 17.75 38.93
CA PRO A 275 6.43 17.40 37.65
C PRO A 275 5.32 17.23 36.59
N SER A 276 5.34 18.14 35.61
CA SER A 276 4.52 18.04 34.40
C SER A 276 5.11 16.94 33.54
N PHE A 277 4.38 15.83 33.42
CA PHE A 277 4.57 14.92 32.30
C PHE A 277 4.19 15.69 31.04
N MET A 278 5.15 15.83 30.13
CA MET A 278 4.91 16.35 28.79
C MET A 278 4.06 15.30 28.07
N LYS A 279 2.73 15.48 28.12
CA LYS A 279 1.79 14.71 27.32
C LYS A 279 2.03 15.14 25.87
N ILE A 280 2.72 14.32 25.09
CA ILE A 280 2.70 14.44 23.63
C ILE A 280 1.25 14.13 23.26
N THR A 281 0.46 15.19 23.10
CA THR A 281 -0.83 15.08 22.44
C THR A 281 -0.49 14.82 20.98
N VAL A 282 -0.57 13.56 20.57
CA VAL A 282 -0.77 13.24 19.16
C VAL A 282 -2.07 13.96 18.82
N LEU A 283 -1.96 15.09 18.13
CA LEU A 283 -3.10 15.68 17.47
C LEU A 283 -3.51 14.66 16.42
N GLU A 284 -4.49 13.83 16.77
CA GLU A 284 -5.28 13.09 15.79
C GLU A 284 -6.08 14.13 14.99
N GLU A 285 -5.40 14.88 14.13
CA GLU A 285 -6.01 15.76 13.13
C GLU A 285 -6.65 14.97 11.97
N ASN A 286 -6.95 13.69 12.19
CA ASN A 286 -7.83 12.88 11.38
C ASN A 286 -8.66 11.97 12.29
N GLY A 287 -9.42 12.55 13.22
CA GLY A 287 -10.75 12.01 13.48
C GLY A 287 -11.47 12.03 12.14
N ASN A 288 -11.44 10.90 11.42
CA ASN A 288 -12.05 10.68 10.13
C ASN A 288 -13.50 11.22 10.18
N PRO A 289 -13.81 12.44 9.66
CA PRO A 289 -15.17 12.96 9.77
C PRO A 289 -16.16 12.11 8.95
N LEU A 290 -15.63 11.27 8.05
CA LEU A 290 -16.39 10.31 7.25
C LEU A 290 -16.94 9.12 8.03
N LEU A 291 -16.39 8.76 9.21
CA LEU A 291 -16.91 7.60 9.94
C LEU A 291 -18.09 7.94 10.85
N ASN A 292 -18.14 9.16 11.40
CA ASN A 292 -19.35 9.65 12.06
C ASN A 292 -20.51 9.77 11.06
N GLN A 293 -20.20 10.07 9.78
CA GLN A 293 -21.18 10.04 8.70
C GLN A 293 -21.63 8.61 8.36
N GLN A 294 -20.75 7.60 8.48
CA GLN A 294 -21.15 6.19 8.32
C GLN A 294 -22.06 5.73 9.46
N VAL A 295 -21.83 6.16 10.71
CA VAL A 295 -22.71 5.81 11.84
C VAL A 295 -24.12 6.39 11.65
N GLU A 296 -24.25 7.65 11.23
CA GLU A 296 -25.58 8.26 10.95
C GLU A 296 -26.27 7.63 9.72
N VAL A 297 -25.53 7.32 8.65
CA VAL A 297 -26.12 6.72 7.42
C VAL A 297 -26.63 5.29 7.66
N PHE A 298 -26.02 4.52 8.58
CA PHE A 298 -26.50 3.19 8.94
C PHE A 298 -27.72 3.20 9.87
N GLU A 299 -27.92 4.22 10.71
CA GLU A 299 -29.10 4.33 11.59
C GLU A 299 -30.35 4.75 10.79
N ASP A 300 -30.23 5.70 9.84
CA ASP A 300 -31.37 6.18 9.05
C ASP A 300 -31.89 5.17 7.99
N GLN A 301 -31.07 4.19 7.60
CA GLN A 301 -31.48 3.14 6.63
C GLN A 301 -32.24 1.98 7.28
N ILE A 302 -32.19 1.82 8.61
CA ILE A 302 -32.92 0.77 9.32
C ILE A 302 -34.40 1.17 9.54
N GLU A 303 -34.71 2.47 9.64
CA GLU A 303 -36.10 2.94 9.84
C GLU A 303 -36.91 3.10 8.54
N SER A 304 -36.29 3.09 7.36
CA SER A 304 -36.96 3.44 6.09
C SER A 304 -37.31 2.26 5.15
N GLN A 305 -37.07 1.00 5.53
CA GLN A 305 -37.35 -0.18 4.66
C GLN A 305 -38.51 -1.08 5.13
N GLN A 306 -39.59 -0.50 5.67
CA GLN A 306 -40.89 -1.17 5.75
C GLN A 306 -41.87 -0.57 4.73
N GLY A 307 -41.67 -0.91 3.46
CA GLY A 307 -42.68 -0.66 2.43
C GLY A 307 -42.09 -0.48 1.04
N GLU A 308 -41.92 -1.59 0.32
CA GLU A 308 -42.33 -1.77 -1.09
C GLU A 308 -41.58 -2.97 -1.69
N GLN A 309 -42.36 -3.99 -2.09
CA GLN A 309 -41.88 -5.16 -2.83
C GLN A 309 -41.83 -4.84 -4.32
N GLN A 310 -40.65 -4.93 -4.96
CA GLN A 310 -40.52 -5.39 -6.35
C GLN A 310 -39.05 -5.72 -6.76
N GLN A 311 -38.86 -7.00 -7.12
CA GLN A 311 -37.82 -7.71 -7.92
C GLN A 311 -36.32 -7.28 -7.88
N PRO A 312 -35.43 -8.12 -7.30
CA PRO A 312 -33.97 -7.94 -7.36
C PRO A 312 -33.17 -9.08 -8.05
N ASN A 313 -33.71 -9.83 -9.02
CA ASN A 313 -33.05 -11.06 -9.50
C ASN A 313 -32.09 -10.92 -10.71
N GLN A 314 -32.13 -9.85 -11.50
CA GLN A 314 -31.27 -9.76 -12.70
C GLN A 314 -29.87 -9.19 -12.43
N PHE A 315 -29.74 -8.31 -11.43
CA PHE A 315 -28.45 -7.65 -11.17
C PHE A 315 -27.44 -8.55 -10.46
N GLN A 316 -27.90 -9.43 -9.55
CA GLN A 316 -27.04 -10.42 -8.90
C GLN A 316 -26.50 -11.47 -9.89
N GLN A 317 -27.29 -11.89 -10.87
CA GLN A 317 -26.85 -12.85 -11.89
C GLN A 317 -25.74 -12.27 -12.79
N GLN A 318 -25.79 -10.97 -13.09
CA GLN A 318 -24.80 -10.32 -13.94
C GLN A 318 -23.45 -10.13 -13.23
N GLN A 319 -23.46 -9.86 -11.91
CA GLN A 319 -22.23 -9.81 -11.11
C GLN A 319 -21.60 -11.19 -10.94
N GLN A 320 -22.41 -12.23 -10.77
CA GLN A 320 -21.91 -13.61 -10.61
C GLN A 320 -21.28 -14.12 -11.91
N GLN A 321 -21.87 -13.82 -13.08
CA GLN A 321 -21.28 -14.14 -14.38
C GLN A 321 -19.96 -13.40 -14.65
N GLN A 322 -19.84 -12.12 -14.28
CA GLN A 322 -18.58 -11.38 -14.46
C GLN A 322 -17.47 -11.91 -13.54
N GLN A 323 -17.80 -12.37 -12.33
CA GLN A 323 -16.84 -13.04 -11.45
C GLN A 323 -16.43 -14.42 -11.96
N GLU A 324 -17.36 -15.21 -12.48
CA GLU A 324 -17.07 -16.51 -13.09
C GLU A 324 -16.23 -16.37 -14.36
N GLU A 325 -16.50 -15.37 -15.20
CA GLU A 325 -15.70 -15.08 -16.40
C GLU A 325 -14.27 -14.64 -16.04
N PHE A 326 -14.11 -13.85 -14.97
CA PHE A 326 -12.80 -13.52 -14.42
C PHE A 326 -12.08 -14.74 -13.84
N GLU A 327 -12.79 -15.64 -13.15
CA GLU A 327 -12.22 -16.92 -12.69
C GLU A 327 -11.80 -17.82 -13.86
N GLU A 328 -12.53 -17.82 -14.96
CA GLU A 328 -12.20 -18.61 -16.15
C GLU A 328 -11.01 -18.00 -16.93
N LYS A 329 -10.94 -16.67 -17.04
CA LYS A 329 -9.82 -15.95 -17.65
C LYS A 329 -8.56 -15.99 -16.80
N SER A 330 -8.65 -15.89 -15.47
CA SER A 330 -7.50 -16.08 -14.57
C SER A 330 -6.95 -17.51 -14.63
N LYS A 331 -7.82 -18.53 -14.76
CA LYS A 331 -7.40 -19.88 -15.13
C LYS A 331 -6.75 -19.94 -16.52
N SER A 332 -7.18 -19.13 -17.49
CA SER A 332 -6.56 -19.08 -18.83
C SER A 332 -5.14 -18.51 -18.82
N TYR A 333 -4.87 -17.50 -17.98
CA TYR A 333 -3.50 -16.98 -17.75
C TYR A 333 -2.59 -18.05 -17.13
N GLN A 334 -3.14 -18.97 -16.33
CA GLN A 334 -2.41 -20.13 -15.78
C GLN A 334 -2.28 -21.29 -16.80
N SER A 335 -3.20 -21.40 -17.76
CA SER A 335 -3.26 -22.53 -18.73
C SER A 335 -2.24 -22.40 -19.86
N SER A 336 -1.75 -21.20 -20.14
CA SER A 336 -0.67 -20.97 -21.14
C SER A 336 0.73 -21.32 -20.61
N THR A 337 0.87 -21.63 -19.31
CA THR A 337 2.14 -22.02 -18.67
C THR A 337 2.15 -23.45 -18.10
N THR A 338 1.04 -24.18 -18.14
CA THR A 338 0.95 -25.56 -17.64
C THR A 338 0.93 -26.61 -18.76
N LYS A 339 2.07 -26.79 -19.43
CA LYS A 339 2.44 -28.11 -19.96
C LYS A 339 3.64 -28.62 -19.18
N LYS A 340 3.35 -29.48 -18.19
CA LYS A 340 4.27 -30.18 -17.27
C LYS A 340 5.06 -29.25 -16.34
N GLN A 341 4.49 -28.91 -15.19
CA GLN A 341 5.26 -28.59 -14.01
C GLN A 341 5.21 -29.78 -13.05
N ASP A 342 6.33 -30.50 -12.97
CA ASP A 342 6.70 -31.28 -11.80
C ASP A 342 6.58 -30.39 -10.54
N GLN A 343 6.32 -31.00 -9.39
CA GLN A 343 6.21 -30.35 -8.07
C GLN A 343 7.38 -29.37 -7.84
N GLN A 344 7.20 -28.11 -8.19
CA GLN A 344 8.19 -27.06 -7.95
C GLN A 344 8.01 -26.61 -6.50
N PHE A 345 9.04 -26.88 -5.69
CA PHE A 345 9.25 -26.20 -4.43
C PHE A 345 9.46 -24.72 -4.72
N ILE A 346 8.52 -23.87 -4.31
CA ILE A 346 8.70 -22.42 -4.31
C ILE A 346 9.11 -22.04 -2.89
N GLN A 347 10.41 -22.04 -2.64
CA GLN A 347 10.98 -21.45 -1.43
C GLN A 347 11.34 -19.99 -1.73
N ILE A 348 10.67 -19.08 -1.04
CA ILE A 348 11.15 -17.71 -0.85
C ILE A 348 11.53 -17.64 0.63
N ASP A 349 12.81 -17.39 0.91
CA ASP A 349 13.35 -17.39 2.27
C ASP A 349 13.03 -16.07 2.97
N ASP A 350 11.86 -16.03 3.63
CA ASP A 350 11.47 -14.99 4.61
C ASP A 350 11.19 -15.67 5.98
N ASP A 351 12.22 -16.30 6.58
CA ASP A 351 12.13 -17.18 7.77
C ASP A 351 12.06 -16.50 9.15
N GLU A 352 11.86 -15.18 9.25
CA GLU A 352 12.00 -14.48 10.53
C GLU A 352 10.79 -14.64 11.48
N ASP A 353 9.58 -14.88 10.98
CA ASP A 353 8.35 -14.76 11.79
C ASP A 353 8.02 -16.01 12.62
N ASP A 354 8.39 -17.22 12.18
CA ASP A 354 8.05 -18.47 12.88
C ASP A 354 8.85 -18.68 14.18
N LEU A 355 9.93 -17.91 14.39
CA LEU A 355 10.75 -17.98 15.61
C LEU A 355 10.08 -17.32 16.82
N ILE A 356 9.26 -16.28 16.60
CA ILE A 356 8.69 -15.47 17.69
C ILE A 356 7.56 -16.22 18.43
N GLU A 357 6.74 -17.00 17.72
CA GLU A 357 5.67 -17.80 18.34
C GLU A 357 6.17 -19.07 19.05
N MET A 358 7.26 -19.67 18.55
CA MET A 358 7.90 -20.78 19.28
C MET A 358 8.56 -20.31 20.58
N GLU A 359 9.07 -19.07 20.66
CA GLU A 359 9.64 -18.55 21.90
C GLU A 359 8.58 -18.18 22.94
N SER A 360 7.44 -17.63 22.54
CA SER A 360 6.33 -17.32 23.48
C SER A 360 5.67 -18.59 24.02
N ALA A 361 5.47 -19.62 23.19
CA ALA A 361 4.96 -20.93 23.65
C ALA A 361 5.99 -21.71 24.52
N ASN A 362 7.29 -21.49 24.32
CA ASN A 362 8.34 -22.10 25.15
C ASN A 362 8.66 -21.31 26.43
N MET A 363 8.36 -20.01 26.50
CA MET A 363 8.54 -19.21 27.71
C MET A 363 7.58 -19.62 28.84
N GLU A 364 6.35 -20.02 28.52
CA GLU A 364 5.42 -20.56 29.53
C GLU A 364 5.86 -21.93 30.09
N LYS A 365 6.67 -22.69 29.35
CA LYS A 365 7.18 -24.01 29.80
C LYS A 365 8.56 -23.96 30.47
N ARG A 366 9.24 -22.81 30.49
CA ARG A 366 10.63 -22.68 31.00
C ARG A 366 10.80 -21.98 32.36
N LYS A 367 9.73 -21.84 33.17
CA LYS A 367 9.86 -21.55 34.61
C LYS A 367 10.30 -22.81 35.39
N GLY A 368 11.47 -23.35 35.05
CA GLY A 368 12.02 -24.53 35.69
C GLY A 368 13.39 -24.93 35.18
N LYS A 369 14.43 -24.50 35.92
CA LYS A 369 15.81 -25.04 35.99
C LYS A 369 16.86 -24.65 34.93
N LYS A 370 17.99 -24.18 35.50
CA LYS A 370 19.43 -24.26 35.12
C LYS A 370 19.96 -23.19 34.15
N GLN A 371 20.91 -22.35 34.59
CA GLN A 371 22.36 -22.54 34.90
C GLN A 371 23.27 -22.67 33.66
N ILE A 372 23.94 -21.55 33.36
CA ILE A 372 25.37 -21.33 33.03
C ILE A 372 26.08 -22.40 32.18
N THR A 373 26.57 -22.01 30.99
CA THR A 373 28.02 -21.95 30.66
C THR A 373 28.27 -21.14 29.38
N LYS A 374 29.23 -20.19 29.46
CA LYS A 374 29.86 -19.47 28.34
C LYS A 374 30.90 -20.36 27.66
N LYS A 375 31.10 -20.24 26.35
CA LYS A 375 32.42 -20.35 25.70
C LYS A 375 32.49 -19.63 24.35
N TYR A 376 33.68 -19.07 24.12
CA TYR A 376 34.18 -18.19 23.07
C TYR A 376 34.54 -18.89 21.74
N GLY A 377 34.71 -18.08 20.68
CA GLY A 377 35.60 -18.33 19.52
C GLY A 377 34.96 -17.97 18.16
N GLU A 378 35.14 -16.75 17.63
CA GLU A 378 36.16 -16.32 16.64
C GLU A 378 36.19 -17.09 15.30
N ALA A 379 35.90 -16.40 14.19
CA ALA A 379 36.85 -16.12 13.10
C ALA A 379 36.16 -15.49 11.87
N THR A 380 36.60 -14.29 11.53
CA THR A 380 36.29 -13.51 10.32
C THR A 380 37.06 -14.05 9.11
N LYS A 381 36.41 -14.07 7.93
CA LYS A 381 37.10 -14.09 6.63
C LYS A 381 36.43 -13.12 5.66
N THR A 382 37.21 -12.11 5.29
CA THR A 382 36.98 -11.06 4.29
C THR A 382 37.32 -11.60 2.91
N THR A 383 36.42 -11.42 1.93
CA THR A 383 36.70 -11.73 0.52
C THR A 383 36.49 -10.48 -0.33
N THR A 384 37.59 -9.96 -0.85
CA THR A 384 37.69 -8.80 -1.74
C THR A 384 37.36 -9.23 -3.18
N TYR A 385 36.38 -8.59 -3.82
CA TYR A 385 36.10 -8.77 -5.25
C TYR A 385 36.62 -7.57 -6.07
N SER A 386 37.46 -7.88 -7.05
CA SER A 386 38.08 -6.95 -8.01
C SER A 386 37.12 -6.69 -9.18
N GLN A 387 36.78 -5.43 -9.40
CA GLN A 387 36.07 -4.95 -10.60
C GLN A 387 37.01 -4.96 -11.81
N LYS A 388 36.51 -5.45 -12.96
CA LYS A 388 37.08 -5.19 -14.28
C LYS A 388 36.09 -4.33 -15.07
N GLN A 389 36.49 -3.11 -15.37
CA GLN A 389 35.86 -2.24 -16.37
C GLN A 389 36.25 -2.71 -17.76
N THR A 390 35.27 -2.81 -18.65
CA THR A 390 35.50 -2.86 -20.10
C THR A 390 34.73 -1.68 -20.70
N ILE A 391 35.49 -0.76 -21.28
CA ILE A 391 35.05 0.38 -22.08
C ILE A 391 34.75 -0.14 -23.48
N LEU A 392 33.60 0.20 -24.06
CA LEU A 392 33.38 0.20 -25.50
C LEU A 392 32.45 1.35 -25.88
N GLU A 393 33.05 2.33 -26.56
CA GLU A 393 32.42 3.44 -27.27
C GLU A 393 31.78 2.94 -28.58
N GLY A 394 30.74 3.63 -29.05
CA GLY A 394 30.16 3.40 -30.37
C GLY A 394 28.86 4.15 -30.59
N GLU A 395 28.98 5.39 -31.07
CA GLU A 395 27.91 6.27 -31.54
C GLU A 395 27.16 5.70 -32.76
N LYS A 396 25.85 6.03 -32.87
CA LYS A 396 25.22 6.38 -34.16
C LYS A 396 23.87 7.08 -33.99
N GLU A 397 23.71 8.14 -34.76
CA GLU A 397 22.57 9.08 -34.80
C GLU A 397 21.35 8.55 -35.57
N MET A 398 20.16 8.92 -35.07
CA MET A 398 18.87 9.40 -35.69
C MET A 398 18.65 9.27 -37.22
N PRO A 399 17.39 9.15 -37.76
CA PRO A 399 16.31 10.12 -37.45
C PRO A 399 14.81 9.70 -37.60
N SER A 400 13.98 10.64 -37.15
CA SER A 400 12.70 11.14 -37.72
C SER A 400 11.37 10.35 -37.60
N SER A 401 10.45 10.99 -36.87
CA SER A 401 9.05 11.34 -37.19
C SER A 401 8.08 10.27 -37.75
N ILE A 402 6.90 10.16 -37.11
CA ILE A 402 5.59 10.12 -37.79
C ILE A 402 4.52 10.71 -36.86
N SER A 403 3.59 11.43 -37.48
CA SER A 403 2.53 12.27 -36.97
C SER A 403 1.14 11.62 -37.00
N CYS A 404 0.25 12.11 -36.11
CA CYS A 404 -1.19 12.37 -36.28
C CYS A 404 -2.25 11.23 -36.29
N CYS A 405 -3.31 11.52 -35.51
CA CYS A 405 -4.75 11.23 -35.71
C CYS A 405 -5.22 9.77 -35.57
N SER A 406 -6.41 9.43 -35.05
CA SER A 406 -7.55 10.18 -34.51
C SER A 406 -8.62 9.17 -34.05
N ARG A 407 -9.46 9.59 -33.10
CA ARG A 407 -10.87 9.20 -32.87
C ARG A 407 -11.22 7.86 -32.20
N SER A 408 -12.18 8.02 -31.29
CA SER A 408 -13.13 7.06 -30.72
C SER A 408 -12.56 5.99 -29.79
N CYS A 409 -12.31 6.36 -28.53
CA CYS A 409 -12.45 5.43 -27.42
C CYS A 409 -13.83 5.63 -26.79
N LEU A 410 -14.64 4.57 -26.85
CA LEU A 410 -15.79 4.38 -26.00
C LEU A 410 -15.27 4.32 -24.56
N ILE A 411 -15.78 5.21 -23.73
CA ILE A 411 -15.46 5.35 -22.31
C ILE A 411 -16.13 4.20 -21.56
N PHE A 412 -15.37 3.57 -20.65
CA PHE A 412 -15.87 2.73 -19.56
C PHE A 412 -15.60 3.43 -18.23
#